data_AF-A0A1I4U3J4-F1
#
_entry.id   AF-A0A1I4U3J4-F1
#
_cell.length_a   1.000
_cell.length_b   1.000
_cell.length_c   1.000
_cell.angle_alpha   90.00
_cell.angle_beta   90.00
_cell.angle_gamma   90.00
#
_symmetry.space_group_name_H-M   'P 1'
#
loop_
_entity.id
_entity.type
_entity.pdbx_description
1 polymer ?
#
loop_
_entity_poly.entity_id
_entity_poly.type
_entity_poly.pdbx_seq_one_letter_code
_entity_poly.pdbx_strand_id
1 'polypeptide(L)'
;MEASGAEEHPGTLIVKQPGYASGDQFGILVALLSKPEMQVVIGRNRNPTAQDRTPDKSHDIEKFYRDSGIDQSRIHIAYAESMETRVQWHALDRESWEVAENEFGITDRHNQEEIIEGNEAGTRYVAENFSEADRDKLRDSFGLSSDVEDNDARIHDWLAKKGIRLQETGNRVLVLWSRFSGKKYNWKNLRGLMENDTSFEGVRQIIRQTVNHYDTILITGDKHPTKEGKWSSLTDQMRRETNTDKIHEITEFWNENSAELKAWEGNSRTRQYRLYDYLHRKHRLTHLGFRSGNLEAVALIGHKVRYIEDSSAFGGSRMTAWHDTSDGKTRSGGMAPGYERIQINETSTGSGRHSNEYRELHGKEAWLRFSAADGKPLTSYFKESGFALRDLQTILDEIANGDDLDDPIKRNEFELFRLEHLAKRLTTLRNRAAEEPINPEYNAEQLNWDQQRRDYVIGYLDNFIGDLTYTVTYYQQLPADDSQRGSIKEYANQLFWSLKEIEGALKQYLH
;
A
#
# COMPACT_ATOMS: atom_id res chain seq x y z
N MET A 1 56.48 0.62 21.40
CA MET A 1 55.25 1.17 20.80
C MET A 1 54.74 0.11 19.86
N GLU A 2 53.94 -0.81 20.40
CA GLU A 2 53.23 -1.80 19.61
C GLU A 2 52.07 -1.07 18.93
N ALA A 3 52.01 -1.16 17.60
CA ALA A 3 50.89 -0.67 16.83
C ALA A 3 49.67 -1.53 17.19
N SER A 4 48.68 -0.93 17.86
CA SER A 4 47.37 -1.53 18.04
C SER A 4 46.78 -1.75 16.65
N GLY A 5 46.71 -3.00 16.22
CA GLY A 5 45.92 -3.37 15.05
C GLY A 5 44.49 -2.95 15.31
N ALA A 6 43.99 -1.99 14.54
CA ALA A 6 42.56 -1.78 14.43
C ALA A 6 42.00 -3.08 13.84
N GLU A 7 41.30 -3.86 14.66
CA GLU A 7 40.44 -4.93 14.15
C GLU A 7 39.46 -4.27 13.18
N GLU A 8 39.56 -4.60 11.90
CA GLU A 8 38.55 -4.23 10.93
C GLU A 8 37.23 -4.85 11.40
N HIS A 9 36.32 -4.03 11.91
CA HIS A 9 34.95 -4.44 12.20
C HIS A 9 34.18 -4.42 10.87
N PRO A 10 33.92 -5.58 10.22
CA PRO A 10 33.36 -5.58 8.88
C PRO A 10 31.84 -5.35 8.95
N GLY A 11 31.44 -4.09 8.83
CA GLY A 11 30.06 -3.65 8.59
C GLY A 11 29.21 -3.43 9.85
N THR A 12 27.97 -2.97 9.62
CA THR A 12 26.97 -2.63 10.63
C THR A 12 26.79 -3.73 11.67
N LEU A 13 26.98 -3.39 12.95
CA LEU A 13 26.74 -4.30 14.08
C LEU A 13 25.53 -3.89 14.91
N ILE A 14 25.12 -2.62 14.89
CA ILE A 14 23.98 -2.13 15.67
C ILE A 14 23.07 -1.30 14.76
N VAL A 15 21.79 -1.66 14.70
CA VAL A 15 20.78 -0.90 13.95
C VAL A 15 19.80 -0.21 14.88
N LYS A 16 19.65 1.09 14.68
CA LYS A 16 18.66 1.93 15.35
C LYS A 16 17.33 1.86 14.62
N GLN A 17 16.27 1.46 15.32
CA GLN A 17 14.92 1.45 14.78
C GLN A 17 13.97 2.27 15.64
N PRO A 18 13.47 3.39 15.11
CA PRO A 18 12.31 4.06 15.67
C PRO A 18 11.12 3.13 15.90
N GLY A 19 10.51 3.14 17.10
CA GLY A 19 9.29 2.39 17.40
C GLY A 19 8.07 2.75 16.55
N TYR A 20 8.12 3.82 15.74
CA TYR A 20 7.09 4.13 14.75
C TYR A 20 7.38 3.50 13.37
N ALA A 21 8.63 3.09 13.11
CA ALA A 21 9.13 2.65 11.82
C ALA A 21 8.98 1.13 11.62
N SER A 22 7.77 0.62 11.77
CA SER A 22 7.45 -0.80 11.54
C SER A 22 7.62 -1.25 10.09
N GLY A 23 7.78 -0.32 9.14
CA GLY A 23 7.96 -0.64 7.72
C GLY A 23 9.31 -1.31 7.43
N ASP A 24 10.35 -0.92 8.17
CA ASP A 24 11.74 -1.33 7.89
C ASP A 24 12.11 -2.68 8.52
N GLN A 25 11.23 -3.22 9.36
CA GLN A 25 11.52 -4.39 10.19
C GLN A 25 11.86 -5.65 9.37
N PHE A 26 11.36 -5.76 8.13
CA PHE A 26 11.61 -6.94 7.31
C PHE A 26 13.03 -6.97 6.75
N GLY A 27 13.54 -5.85 6.24
CA GLY A 27 14.95 -5.75 5.83
C GLY A 27 15.90 -5.88 7.01
N ILE A 28 15.55 -5.30 8.16
CA ILE A 28 16.33 -5.45 9.40
C ILE A 28 16.32 -6.90 9.87
N LEU A 29 15.18 -7.61 9.83
CA LEU A 29 15.10 -9.02 10.19
C LEU A 29 16.02 -9.88 9.31
N VAL A 30 16.04 -9.65 8.00
CA VAL A 30 16.95 -10.36 7.10
C VAL A 30 18.39 -10.15 7.54
N ALA A 31 18.80 -8.90 7.77
CA ALA A 31 20.15 -8.61 8.24
C ALA A 31 20.48 -9.30 9.58
N LEU A 32 19.55 -9.30 10.55
CA LEU A 32 19.71 -9.96 11.84
C LEU A 32 19.83 -11.49 11.75
N LEU A 33 19.07 -12.13 10.85
CA LEU A 33 19.16 -13.58 10.59
C LEU A 33 20.48 -13.94 9.89
N SER A 34 20.98 -13.05 9.04
CA SER A 34 22.19 -13.28 8.27
C SER A 34 23.47 -13.01 9.04
N LYS A 35 23.45 -12.04 9.96
CA LYS A 35 24.56 -11.62 10.81
C LYS A 35 24.28 -11.92 12.28
N PRO A 36 24.74 -13.06 12.84
CA PRO A 36 24.44 -13.47 14.22
C PRO A 36 24.88 -12.46 15.30
N GLU A 37 25.91 -11.67 15.02
CA GLU A 37 26.48 -10.64 15.90
C GLU A 37 25.69 -9.32 15.91
N MET A 38 24.86 -9.10 14.88
CA MET A 38 24.13 -7.84 14.70
C MET A 38 23.07 -7.65 15.80
N GLN A 39 22.90 -6.42 16.25
CA GLN A 39 22.01 -6.00 17.32
C GLN A 39 20.96 -5.04 16.77
N VAL A 40 19.78 -5.00 17.38
CA VAL A 40 18.76 -3.97 17.09
C VAL A 40 18.37 -3.21 18.35
N VAL A 41 18.32 -1.89 18.24
CA VAL A 41 17.89 -0.99 19.31
C VAL A 41 16.57 -0.35 18.89
N ILE A 42 15.50 -0.61 19.65
CA ILE A 42 14.14 -0.17 19.34
C ILE A 42 13.77 1.00 20.25
N GLY A 43 13.38 2.13 19.66
CA GLY A 43 12.92 3.30 20.41
C GLY A 43 11.50 3.13 20.93
N ARG A 44 11.30 3.18 22.25
CA ARG A 44 9.99 3.01 22.93
C ARG A 44 9.60 4.26 23.71
N ASN A 45 8.33 4.66 23.64
CA ASN A 45 7.81 5.69 24.52
C ASN A 45 7.67 5.15 25.95
N ARG A 46 8.27 5.83 26.93
CA ARG A 46 8.13 5.51 28.36
C ARG A 46 6.68 5.61 28.83
N ASN A 47 5.96 6.61 28.34
CA ASN A 47 4.64 6.97 28.83
C ASN A 47 3.70 7.18 27.63
N PRO A 48 3.30 6.11 26.93
CA PRO A 48 2.40 6.25 25.79
C PRO A 48 1.07 6.83 26.24
N THR A 49 0.67 7.95 25.63
CA THR A 49 -0.63 8.59 25.89
C THR A 49 -1.53 8.45 24.67
N ALA A 50 -2.85 8.41 24.88
CA ALA A 50 -3.82 8.42 23.78
C ALA A 50 -3.75 9.70 22.93
N GLN A 51 -3.07 10.74 23.45
CA GLN A 51 -2.87 12.04 22.81
C GLN A 51 -1.55 12.10 22.01
N ASP A 52 -0.72 11.06 22.05
CA ASP A 52 0.55 11.03 21.33
C ASP A 52 0.34 11.21 19.83
N ARG A 53 1.20 12.05 19.24
CA ARG A 53 1.11 12.39 17.82
C ARG A 53 1.64 11.30 16.88
N THR A 54 2.34 10.31 17.41
CA THR A 54 2.90 9.21 16.61
C THR A 54 2.65 7.94 17.40
N PRO A 55 1.91 6.96 16.85
CA PRO A 55 1.70 5.69 17.53
C PRO A 55 3.03 5.01 17.81
N ASP A 56 3.23 4.58 19.06
CA ASP A 56 4.33 3.71 19.42
C ASP A 56 3.98 2.26 19.06
N LYS A 57 4.73 1.68 18.13
CA LYS A 57 4.63 0.27 17.72
C LYS A 57 5.81 -0.56 18.22
N SER A 58 6.63 -0.03 19.14
CA SER A 58 7.83 -0.71 19.65
C SER A 58 7.53 -2.10 20.23
N HIS A 59 6.38 -2.30 20.85
CA HIS A 59 5.95 -3.62 21.34
C HIS A 59 5.68 -4.60 20.20
N ASP A 60 4.99 -4.17 19.13
CA ASP A 60 4.72 -5.00 17.97
C ASP A 60 6.02 -5.34 17.22
N ILE A 61 6.95 -4.39 17.11
CA ILE A 61 8.26 -4.57 16.48
C ILE A 61 9.12 -5.54 17.31
N GLU A 62 9.21 -5.35 18.63
CA GLU A 62 9.94 -6.27 19.51
C GLU A 62 9.36 -7.69 19.41
N LYS A 63 8.03 -7.82 19.49
CA LYS A 63 7.34 -9.10 19.35
C LYS A 63 7.63 -9.74 18.00
N PHE A 64 7.63 -8.96 16.91
CA PHE A 64 7.92 -9.45 15.57
C PHE A 64 9.31 -10.10 15.48
N TYR A 65 10.36 -9.46 16.03
CA TYR A 65 11.70 -10.05 16.02
C TYR A 65 11.80 -11.32 16.88
N ARG A 66 11.19 -11.31 18.08
CA ARG A 66 11.13 -12.50 18.96
C ARG A 66 10.39 -13.67 18.30
N ASP A 67 9.22 -13.40 17.72
CA ASP A 67 8.42 -14.40 16.99
C ASP A 67 9.16 -14.94 15.76
N SER A 68 10.10 -14.18 15.22
CA SER A 68 10.97 -14.58 14.10
C SER A 68 12.25 -15.28 14.56
N GLY A 69 12.38 -15.60 15.85
CA GLY A 69 13.51 -16.37 16.40
C GLY A 69 14.77 -15.56 16.67
N ILE A 70 14.72 -14.23 16.67
CA ILE A 70 15.86 -13.40 17.10
C ILE A 70 16.00 -13.52 18.62
N ASP A 71 17.21 -13.85 19.07
CA ASP A 71 17.53 -13.99 20.48
C ASP A 71 17.25 -12.68 21.26
N GLN A 72 16.69 -12.80 22.45
CA GLN A 72 16.33 -11.64 23.27
C GLN A 72 17.54 -10.77 23.63
N SER A 73 18.73 -11.35 23.80
CA SER A 73 19.96 -10.59 24.05
C SER A 73 20.32 -9.65 22.91
N ARG A 74 19.77 -9.89 21.70
CA ARG A 74 20.04 -9.07 20.51
C ARG A 74 19.07 -7.91 20.30
N ILE A 75 18.05 -7.81 21.15
CA ILE A 75 16.94 -6.86 21.02
C ILE A 75 16.95 -5.92 22.23
N HIS A 76 17.38 -4.68 22.00
CA HIS A 76 17.55 -3.64 23.02
C HIS A 76 16.45 -2.59 22.92
N ILE A 77 16.08 -1.97 24.04
CA ILE A 77 14.97 -0.99 24.10
C ILE A 77 15.49 0.35 24.58
N ALA A 78 15.50 1.34 23.68
CA ALA A 78 15.82 2.72 24.00
C ALA A 78 14.56 3.46 24.47
N TYR A 79 14.46 3.75 25.76
CA TYR A 79 13.32 4.46 26.32
C TYR A 79 13.41 5.98 26.10
N ALA A 80 12.47 6.52 25.33
CA ALA A 80 12.30 7.94 25.03
C ALA A 80 11.08 8.53 25.77
N GLU A 81 11.11 9.83 26.06
CA GLU A 81 9.99 10.54 26.71
C GLU A 81 8.79 10.78 25.77
N SER A 82 9.01 10.71 24.46
CA SER A 82 7.95 10.81 23.45
C SER A 82 8.38 10.18 22.13
N MET A 83 7.40 9.97 21.24
CA MET A 83 7.64 9.50 19.86
C MET A 83 7.97 10.64 18.88
N GLU A 84 8.34 11.82 19.37
CA GLU A 84 8.89 12.87 18.50
C GLU A 84 10.25 12.41 17.95
N THR A 85 10.44 12.55 16.63
CA THR A 85 11.61 12.06 15.90
C THR A 85 12.93 12.43 16.60
N ARG A 86 13.15 13.71 16.93
CA ARG A 86 14.40 14.14 17.56
C ARG A 86 14.61 13.51 18.95
N VAL A 87 13.57 13.48 19.78
CA VAL A 87 13.61 12.92 21.14
C VAL A 87 13.96 11.43 21.09
N GLN A 88 13.34 10.71 20.16
CA GLN A 88 13.56 9.29 20.01
C GLN A 88 14.95 8.96 19.46
N TRP A 89 15.44 9.69 18.45
CA TRP A 89 16.79 9.47 17.92
C TRP A 89 17.86 9.72 18.99
N HIS A 90 17.70 10.73 19.84
CA HIS A 90 18.61 10.93 20.97
C HIS A 90 18.61 9.76 21.96
N ALA A 91 17.44 9.16 22.24
CA ALA A 91 17.36 7.98 23.09
C ALA A 91 18.02 6.76 22.42
N LEU A 92 17.78 6.58 21.11
CA LEU A 92 18.38 5.52 20.30
C LEU A 92 19.91 5.63 20.25
N ASP A 93 20.45 6.84 20.05
CA ASP A 93 21.90 7.07 20.01
C ASP A 93 22.54 6.68 21.34
N ARG A 94 21.98 7.16 22.46
CA ARG A 94 22.49 6.83 23.81
C ARG A 94 22.50 5.32 24.05
N GLU A 95 21.38 4.65 23.82
CA GLU A 95 21.27 3.21 24.04
C GLU A 95 22.20 2.43 23.11
N SER A 96 22.33 2.83 21.84
CA SER A 96 23.21 2.15 20.88
C SER A 96 24.68 2.25 21.29
N TRP A 97 25.08 3.37 21.89
CA TRP A 97 26.41 3.52 22.45
C TRP A 97 26.65 2.64 23.68
N GLU A 98 25.65 2.52 24.55
CA GLU A 98 25.73 1.62 25.71
C GLU A 98 25.82 0.16 25.26
N VAL A 99 25.07 -0.24 24.24
CA VAL A 99 25.18 -1.57 23.61
C VAL A 99 26.57 -1.76 22.98
N ALA A 100 27.11 -0.75 22.30
CA ALA A 100 28.46 -0.82 21.71
C ALA A 100 29.56 -1.06 22.75
N GLU A 101 29.46 -0.39 23.90
CA GLU A 101 30.39 -0.56 25.01
C GLU A 101 30.20 -1.92 25.69
N ASN A 102 28.97 -2.32 26.00
CA ASN A 102 28.69 -3.52 26.78
C ASN A 102 28.90 -4.83 25.99
N GLU A 103 28.44 -4.88 24.73
CA GLU A 103 28.48 -6.10 23.91
C GLU A 103 29.80 -6.24 23.14
N PHE A 104 30.42 -5.12 22.76
CA PHE A 104 31.61 -5.13 21.89
C PHE A 104 32.85 -4.48 22.52
N GLY A 105 32.76 -3.88 23.72
CA GLY A 105 33.90 -3.23 24.38
C GLY A 105 34.36 -1.94 23.71
N ILE A 106 33.58 -1.38 22.79
CA ILE A 106 33.94 -0.19 22.02
C ILE A 106 33.49 1.05 22.79
N THR A 107 34.45 1.75 23.41
CA THR A 107 34.19 2.96 24.23
C THR A 107 34.46 4.27 23.49
N ASP A 108 35.26 4.23 22.41
CA ASP A 108 35.57 5.40 21.60
C ASP A 108 34.40 5.78 20.67
N ARG A 109 33.98 7.04 20.71
CA ARG A 109 32.83 7.54 19.96
C ARG A 109 32.98 7.41 18.46
N HIS A 110 34.17 7.64 17.92
CA HIS A 110 34.41 7.57 16.48
C HIS A 110 34.21 6.13 15.99
N ASN A 111 34.79 5.16 16.70
CA ASN A 111 34.63 3.75 16.37
C ASN A 111 33.18 3.26 16.57
N GLN A 112 32.45 3.78 17.57
CA GLN A 112 31.03 3.47 17.75
C GLN A 112 30.18 3.93 16.55
N GLU A 113 30.47 5.11 16.00
CA GLU A 113 29.75 5.64 14.83
C GLU A 113 29.95 4.80 13.56
N GLU A 114 31.06 4.06 13.45
CA GLU A 114 31.32 3.17 12.31
C GLU A 114 30.46 1.91 12.30
N ILE A 115 30.00 1.46 13.47
CA ILE A 115 29.22 0.21 13.62
C ILE A 115 27.73 0.42 13.90
N ILE A 116 27.31 1.67 14.16
CA ILE A 116 25.93 2.06 14.47
C ILE A 116 25.30 2.74 13.24
N GLU A 117 24.18 2.20 12.77
CA GLU A 117 23.45 2.76 11.63
C GLU A 117 21.96 2.99 11.90
N GLY A 118 21.32 3.77 11.02
CA GLY A 118 19.88 4.00 11.04
C GLY A 118 19.06 2.81 10.52
N ASN A 119 17.75 2.99 10.50
CA ASN A 119 16.79 1.96 10.10
C ASN A 119 16.89 1.59 8.61
N GLU A 120 17.52 2.42 7.78
CA GLU A 120 17.83 2.14 6.38
C GLU A 120 18.87 1.03 6.19
N ALA A 121 19.63 0.68 7.22
CA ALA A 121 20.65 -0.37 7.16
C ALA A 121 20.08 -1.71 6.67
N GLY A 122 18.87 -2.08 7.11
CA GLY A 122 18.21 -3.29 6.64
C GLY A 122 17.86 -3.25 5.15
N THR A 123 17.36 -2.12 4.65
CA THR A 123 17.07 -1.95 3.21
C THR A 123 18.34 -2.04 2.38
N ARG A 124 19.42 -1.39 2.85
CA ARG A 124 20.73 -1.46 2.19
C ARG A 124 21.32 -2.87 2.23
N TYR A 125 21.24 -3.57 3.36
CA TYR A 125 21.72 -4.93 3.48
C TYR A 125 21.09 -5.85 2.44
N VAL A 126 19.75 -5.77 2.29
CA VAL A 126 19.05 -6.57 1.27
C VAL A 126 19.54 -6.20 -0.13
N ALA A 127 19.71 -4.91 -0.43
CA ALA A 127 20.19 -4.49 -1.74
C ALA A 127 21.59 -5.04 -2.05
N GLU A 128 22.51 -5.00 -1.09
CA GLU A 128 23.93 -5.33 -1.30
C GLU A 128 24.24 -6.82 -1.16
N ASN A 129 23.57 -7.52 -0.24
CA ASN A 129 24.03 -8.82 0.26
C ASN A 129 22.99 -9.93 0.20
N PHE A 130 21.72 -9.64 -0.10
CA PHE A 130 20.66 -10.67 -0.05
C PHE A 130 21.00 -11.86 -0.95
N SER A 131 20.82 -13.06 -0.41
CA SER A 131 21.16 -14.31 -1.08
C SER A 131 20.05 -15.35 -0.90
N GLU A 132 20.12 -16.47 -1.63
CA GLU A 132 19.18 -17.58 -1.45
C GLU A 132 19.23 -18.13 -0.02
N ALA A 133 20.42 -18.18 0.60
CA ALA A 133 20.58 -18.61 1.98
C ALA A 133 19.86 -17.68 2.98
N ASP A 134 19.83 -16.37 2.71
CA ASP A 134 19.10 -15.42 3.55
C ASP A 134 17.59 -15.56 3.37
N ARG A 135 17.14 -15.82 2.13
CA ARG A 135 15.75 -16.17 1.85
C ARG A 135 15.36 -17.43 2.63
N ASP A 136 16.16 -18.48 2.59
CA ASP A 136 15.88 -19.74 3.28
C ASP A 136 15.78 -19.54 4.80
N LYS A 137 16.73 -18.80 5.41
CA LYS A 137 16.65 -18.43 6.83
C LYS A 137 15.37 -17.68 7.16
N LEU A 138 14.96 -16.74 6.31
CA LEU A 138 13.71 -15.99 6.49
C LEU A 138 12.50 -16.93 6.39
N ARG A 139 12.45 -17.79 5.37
CA ARG A 139 11.38 -18.79 5.17
C ARG A 139 11.28 -19.72 6.40
N ASP A 140 12.41 -20.15 6.94
CA ASP A 140 12.47 -20.98 8.16
C ASP A 140 11.97 -20.23 9.39
N SER A 141 12.38 -18.97 9.60
CA SER A 141 11.87 -18.15 10.71
C SER A 141 10.36 -17.93 10.65
N PHE A 142 9.79 -17.86 9.45
CA PHE A 142 8.33 -17.79 9.25
C PHE A 142 7.67 -19.17 9.26
N GLY A 143 8.47 -20.25 9.37
CA GLY A 143 8.04 -21.65 9.39
C GLY A 143 7.31 -22.05 8.13
N LEU A 144 7.81 -21.58 6.98
CA LEU A 144 7.33 -21.95 5.65
C LEU A 144 7.93 -23.28 5.17
N SER A 145 9.01 -23.74 5.81
CA SER A 145 9.73 -24.96 5.44
C SER A 145 9.31 -26.21 6.24
N SER A 146 8.54 -26.04 7.33
CA SER A 146 8.10 -27.12 8.23
C SER A 146 6.68 -27.58 7.94
N ASP A 147 6.43 -28.90 7.99
CA ASP A 147 5.09 -29.51 7.90
C ASP A 147 4.26 -29.04 6.70
N VAL A 148 4.93 -28.86 5.56
CA VAL A 148 4.37 -28.21 4.37
C VAL A 148 3.10 -28.91 3.89
N GLU A 149 3.10 -30.24 3.75
CA GLU A 149 1.95 -30.98 3.20
C GLU A 149 0.71 -30.95 4.10
N ASP A 150 0.89 -31.09 5.42
CA ASP A 150 -0.21 -31.05 6.39
C ASP A 150 -0.79 -29.63 6.51
N ASN A 151 0.08 -28.60 6.48
CA ASN A 151 -0.37 -27.21 6.43
C ASN A 151 -1.10 -26.88 5.12
N ASP A 152 -0.61 -27.37 3.97
CA ASP A 152 -1.24 -27.16 2.66
C ASP A 152 -2.69 -27.69 2.64
N ALA A 153 -2.91 -28.90 3.16
CA ALA A 153 -4.26 -29.47 3.26
C ALA A 153 -5.18 -28.64 4.16
N ARG A 154 -4.69 -28.20 5.33
CA ARG A 154 -5.45 -27.36 6.27
C ARG A 154 -5.78 -25.99 5.69
N ILE A 155 -4.85 -25.40 4.93
CA ILE A 155 -5.05 -24.13 4.24
C ILE A 155 -6.09 -24.29 3.13
N HIS A 156 -6.01 -25.36 2.32
CA HIS A 156 -7.00 -25.68 1.29
C HIS A 156 -8.42 -25.81 1.88
N ASP A 157 -8.56 -26.58 2.96
CA ASP A 157 -9.83 -26.75 3.68
C ASP A 157 -10.36 -25.43 4.25
N TRP A 158 -9.47 -24.61 4.82
CA TRP A 158 -9.83 -23.30 5.35
C TRP A 158 -10.33 -22.36 4.24
N LEU A 159 -9.66 -22.34 3.08
CA LEU A 159 -10.10 -21.58 1.90
C LEU A 159 -11.48 -22.06 1.42
N ALA A 160 -11.70 -23.37 1.32
CA ALA A 160 -12.98 -23.94 0.91
C ALA A 160 -14.12 -23.53 1.85
N LYS A 161 -13.90 -23.52 3.18
CA LYS A 161 -14.85 -23.03 4.19
C LYS A 161 -15.16 -21.54 4.06
N LYS A 162 -14.21 -20.73 3.57
CA LYS A 162 -14.42 -19.32 3.21
C LYS A 162 -15.13 -19.14 1.86
N GLY A 163 -15.51 -20.24 1.21
CA GLY A 163 -16.14 -20.24 -0.12
C GLY A 163 -15.14 -20.04 -1.26
N ILE A 164 -13.83 -20.06 -0.99
CA ILE A 164 -12.77 -19.92 -1.98
C ILE A 164 -12.46 -21.32 -2.51
N ARG A 165 -12.92 -21.62 -3.73
CA ARG A 165 -12.77 -22.95 -4.33
C ARG A 165 -11.63 -22.95 -5.34
N LEU A 166 -10.51 -23.56 -4.94
CA LEU A 166 -9.36 -23.78 -5.80
C LEU A 166 -9.26 -25.26 -6.17
N GLN A 167 -8.83 -25.53 -7.40
CA GLN A 167 -8.34 -26.84 -7.79
C GLN A 167 -7.07 -27.16 -6.98
N GLU A 168 -6.62 -28.41 -7.02
CA GLU A 168 -5.43 -28.82 -6.27
C GLU A 168 -4.17 -28.07 -6.72
N THR A 169 -4.04 -27.79 -8.03
CA THR A 169 -2.95 -26.99 -8.60
C THR A 169 -3.39 -26.19 -9.82
N GLY A 170 -2.61 -25.19 -10.21
CA GLY A 170 -2.67 -24.58 -11.54
C GLY A 170 -3.63 -23.39 -11.72
N ASN A 171 -4.46 -23.06 -10.72
CA ASN A 171 -5.30 -21.87 -10.79
C ASN A 171 -4.49 -20.58 -11.00
N ARG A 172 -5.11 -19.57 -11.61
CA ARG A 172 -4.62 -18.19 -11.62
C ARG A 172 -5.24 -17.41 -10.47
N VAL A 173 -4.42 -16.94 -9.55
CA VAL A 173 -4.84 -16.23 -8.33
C VAL A 173 -4.25 -14.82 -8.31
N LEU A 174 -5.11 -13.81 -8.17
CA LEU A 174 -4.71 -12.42 -7.97
C LEU A 174 -4.93 -12.04 -6.50
N VAL A 175 -3.88 -11.62 -5.81
CA VAL A 175 -3.96 -11.11 -4.44
C VAL A 175 -3.79 -9.59 -4.46
N LEU A 176 -4.86 -8.90 -4.07
CA LEU A 176 -4.93 -7.45 -3.93
C LEU A 176 -4.72 -7.07 -2.46
N TRP A 177 -3.58 -6.46 -2.15
CA TRP A 177 -3.20 -6.04 -0.81
C TRP A 177 -3.74 -4.65 -0.49
N SER A 178 -4.63 -4.58 0.48
CA SER A 178 -5.10 -3.36 1.10
C SER A 178 -4.13 -2.88 2.18
N ARG A 179 -3.89 -1.57 2.17
CA ARG A 179 -3.12 -0.83 3.16
C ARG A 179 -3.91 0.39 3.60
N PHE A 180 -3.95 0.62 4.90
CA PHE A 180 -4.38 1.88 5.48
C PHE A 180 -3.37 2.35 6.52
N SER A 181 -2.82 3.54 6.34
CA SER A 181 -1.85 4.20 7.21
C SER A 181 -2.35 4.55 8.62
N GLY A 182 -3.51 4.03 9.03
CA GLY A 182 -3.98 4.10 10.41
C GLY A 182 -4.84 5.32 10.73
N LYS A 183 -5.93 5.54 9.96
CA LYS A 183 -7.00 6.50 10.32
C LYS A 183 -7.70 6.23 11.67
N LYS A 184 -7.16 5.33 12.51
CA LYS A 184 -7.79 4.85 13.73
C LYS A 184 -7.78 5.87 14.89
N TYR A 185 -6.88 6.86 14.94
CA TYR A 185 -6.75 7.67 16.18
C TYR A 185 -6.67 9.19 16.05
N ASN A 186 -6.02 9.77 15.04
CA ASN A 186 -6.06 11.22 14.83
C ASN A 186 -5.40 11.56 13.50
N TRP A 187 -5.97 12.46 12.71
CA TRP A 187 -5.29 12.85 11.47
C TRP A 187 -4.00 13.60 11.73
N LYS A 188 -3.85 14.22 12.92
CA LYS A 188 -2.64 14.93 13.40
C LYS A 188 -1.36 14.09 13.30
N ASN A 189 -1.51 12.77 13.10
CA ASN A 189 -0.49 11.74 13.21
C ASN A 189 -0.18 11.07 11.85
N LEU A 190 -0.93 11.39 10.79
CA LEU A 190 -0.90 10.74 9.47
C LEU A 190 0.03 11.51 8.51
N ARG A 191 1.31 11.58 8.84
CA ARG A 191 2.30 12.29 8.01
C ARG A 191 2.85 11.34 6.94
N GLY A 192 2.67 11.68 5.65
CA GLY A 192 3.41 11.08 4.52
C GLY A 192 3.29 9.56 4.33
N LEU A 193 2.18 8.95 4.76
CA LEU A 193 1.89 7.53 4.51
C LEU A 193 0.54 7.31 3.82
N MET A 194 -0.26 8.36 3.66
CA MET A 194 -1.61 8.27 3.09
C MET A 194 -1.60 8.15 1.57
N GLU A 195 -0.53 8.58 0.90
CA GLU A 195 -0.33 8.40 -0.53
C GLU A 195 -0.29 6.91 -0.92
N ASN A 196 0.03 6.05 0.05
CA ASN A 196 0.07 4.60 -0.09
C ASN A 196 -1.22 3.91 0.44
N ASP A 197 -2.26 4.66 0.82
CA ASP A 197 -3.55 4.07 1.19
C ASP A 197 -4.22 3.45 -0.04
N THR A 198 -4.91 2.33 0.18
CA THR A 198 -5.65 1.65 -0.90
C THR A 198 -6.99 2.31 -1.19
N SER A 199 -7.26 2.56 -2.47
CA SER A 199 -8.57 3.07 -2.95
C SER A 199 -9.54 1.93 -3.23
N PHE A 200 -10.76 2.03 -2.69
CA PHE A 200 -11.85 1.11 -3.01
C PHE A 200 -12.27 1.21 -4.47
N GLU A 201 -12.30 2.42 -5.05
CA GLU A 201 -12.61 2.57 -6.47
C GLU A 201 -11.46 2.07 -7.34
N GLY A 202 -10.21 2.29 -6.93
CA GLY A 202 -9.05 1.72 -7.62
C GLY A 202 -9.09 0.19 -7.66
N VAL A 203 -9.38 -0.46 -6.52
CA VAL A 203 -9.56 -1.92 -6.44
C VAL A 203 -10.75 -2.38 -7.29
N ARG A 204 -11.86 -1.63 -7.29
CA ARG A 204 -13.03 -1.92 -8.15
C ARG A 204 -12.66 -1.89 -9.64
N GLN A 205 -11.92 -0.89 -10.08
CA GLN A 205 -11.42 -0.78 -11.46
C GLN A 205 -10.54 -1.97 -11.83
N ILE A 206 -9.58 -2.35 -10.98
CA ILE A 206 -8.71 -3.51 -11.22
C ILE A 206 -9.52 -4.80 -11.33
N ILE A 207 -10.48 -5.03 -10.41
CA ILE A 207 -11.32 -6.25 -10.42
C ILE A 207 -12.10 -6.35 -11.73
N ARG A 208 -12.75 -5.26 -12.18
CA ARG A 208 -13.50 -5.26 -13.45
C ARG A 208 -12.66 -5.74 -14.62
N GLN A 209 -11.37 -5.43 -14.61
CA GLN A 209 -10.44 -5.71 -15.71
C GLN A 209 -9.77 -7.08 -15.61
N THR A 210 -9.67 -7.62 -14.41
CA THR A 210 -8.91 -8.86 -14.17
C THR A 210 -9.81 -10.07 -13.92
N VAL A 211 -11.10 -9.89 -13.60
CA VAL A 211 -12.01 -10.98 -13.18
C VAL A 211 -12.13 -12.14 -14.17
N ASN A 212 -12.00 -11.86 -15.48
CA ASN A 212 -12.08 -12.89 -16.53
C ASN A 212 -10.73 -13.58 -16.80
N HIS A 213 -9.65 -13.10 -16.19
CA HIS A 213 -8.29 -13.60 -16.39
C HIS A 213 -7.77 -14.38 -15.19
N TYR A 214 -8.46 -14.31 -14.06
CA TYR A 214 -8.12 -15.05 -12.86
C TYR A 214 -9.25 -16.02 -12.51
N ASP A 215 -8.87 -17.13 -11.90
CA ASP A 215 -9.82 -18.09 -11.33
C ASP A 215 -10.26 -17.64 -9.94
N THR A 216 -9.45 -16.83 -9.28
CA THR A 216 -9.75 -16.27 -7.96
C THR A 216 -9.07 -14.92 -7.78
N ILE A 217 -9.80 -13.94 -7.25
CA ILE A 217 -9.27 -12.65 -6.80
C ILE A 217 -9.47 -12.55 -5.28
N LEU A 218 -8.39 -12.38 -4.53
CA LEU A 218 -8.39 -12.26 -3.07
C LEU A 218 -8.01 -10.83 -2.67
N ILE A 219 -8.91 -10.14 -1.96
CA ILE A 219 -8.59 -8.90 -1.26
C ILE A 219 -8.11 -9.27 0.15
N THR A 220 -6.88 -8.88 0.49
CA THR A 220 -6.26 -9.15 1.79
C THR A 220 -5.54 -7.92 2.31
N GLY A 221 -5.05 -7.92 3.54
CA GLY A 221 -4.40 -6.75 4.15
C GLY A 221 -5.29 -6.10 5.22
N ASP A 222 -5.21 -4.78 5.33
CA ASP A 222 -5.90 -4.02 6.38
C ASP A 222 -7.41 -3.93 6.13
N LYS A 223 -8.20 -4.04 7.20
CA LYS A 223 -9.63 -3.67 7.17
C LYS A 223 -9.77 -2.16 7.09
N HIS A 224 -10.94 -1.68 6.62
CA HIS A 224 -11.21 -0.24 6.67
C HIS A 224 -11.25 0.22 8.14
N PRO A 225 -10.48 1.26 8.53
CA PRO A 225 -10.27 1.61 9.94
C PRO A 225 -11.54 2.05 10.68
N THR A 226 -12.53 2.62 9.99
CA THR A 226 -13.76 3.16 10.60
C THR A 226 -15.07 2.63 10.02
N LYS A 227 -15.04 1.77 8.99
CA LYS A 227 -16.25 1.31 8.28
C LYS A 227 -16.19 -0.20 8.12
N GLU A 228 -16.75 -0.90 9.09
CA GLU A 228 -16.83 -2.35 9.06
C GLU A 228 -17.56 -2.86 7.80
N GLY A 229 -17.15 -4.03 7.29
CA GLY A 229 -17.77 -4.67 6.13
C GLY A 229 -17.55 -3.95 4.79
N LYS A 230 -16.70 -2.92 4.71
CA LYS A 230 -16.53 -2.17 3.45
C LYS A 230 -15.96 -3.02 2.31
N TRP A 231 -15.01 -3.91 2.60
CA TRP A 231 -14.46 -4.87 1.63
C TRP A 231 -15.47 -5.95 1.24
N SER A 232 -16.22 -6.48 2.20
CA SER A 232 -17.27 -7.46 1.96
C SER A 232 -18.38 -6.87 1.06
N SER A 233 -18.82 -5.64 1.35
CA SER A 233 -19.79 -4.90 0.52
C SER A 233 -19.28 -4.65 -0.91
N LEU A 234 -17.99 -4.30 -1.08
CA LEU A 234 -17.38 -4.15 -2.40
C LEU A 234 -17.37 -5.49 -3.13
N THR A 235 -16.95 -6.55 -2.46
CA THR A 235 -16.89 -7.90 -3.03
C THR A 235 -18.26 -8.35 -3.52
N ASP A 236 -19.30 -8.21 -2.70
CA ASP A 236 -20.67 -8.58 -3.06
C ASP A 236 -21.22 -7.74 -4.22
N GLN A 237 -20.90 -6.44 -4.25
CA GLN A 237 -21.24 -5.60 -5.38
C GLN A 237 -20.57 -6.12 -6.65
N MET A 238 -19.27 -6.39 -6.61
CA MET A 238 -18.51 -6.83 -7.78
C MET A 238 -18.95 -8.20 -8.27
N ARG A 239 -19.23 -9.15 -7.37
CA ARG A 239 -19.80 -10.46 -7.72
C ARG A 239 -21.11 -10.34 -8.48
N ARG A 240 -22.02 -9.47 -8.03
CA ARG A 240 -23.29 -9.18 -8.74
C ARG A 240 -23.06 -8.51 -10.08
N GLU A 241 -22.17 -7.51 -10.11
CA GLU A 241 -21.90 -6.71 -11.30
C GLU A 241 -21.24 -7.54 -12.42
N THR A 242 -20.33 -8.45 -12.05
CA THR A 242 -19.57 -9.29 -12.98
C THR A 242 -20.13 -10.71 -13.11
N ASN A 243 -21.26 -10.99 -12.45
CA ASN A 243 -21.95 -12.29 -12.41
C ASN A 243 -21.00 -13.48 -12.16
N THR A 244 -20.21 -13.40 -11.08
CA THR A 244 -19.18 -14.38 -10.73
C THR A 244 -19.03 -14.54 -9.22
N ASP A 245 -18.55 -15.70 -8.76
CA ASP A 245 -18.26 -16.00 -7.36
C ASP A 245 -16.77 -15.89 -7.00
N LYS A 246 -15.90 -15.68 -8.00
CA LYS A 246 -14.41 -15.71 -7.90
C LYS A 246 -13.74 -14.64 -7.04
N ILE A 247 -14.48 -13.64 -6.57
CA ILE A 247 -13.92 -12.47 -5.88
C ILE A 247 -14.14 -12.68 -4.39
N HIS A 248 -13.12 -12.59 -3.55
CA HIS A 248 -13.23 -12.84 -2.11
C HIS A 248 -12.45 -11.81 -1.31
N GLU A 249 -12.79 -11.66 -0.03
CA GLU A 249 -12.02 -10.86 0.92
C GLU A 249 -11.69 -11.70 2.15
N ILE A 250 -10.44 -11.58 2.59
CA ILE A 250 -9.88 -12.24 3.77
C ILE A 250 -9.10 -11.21 4.59
N THR A 251 -9.57 -9.96 4.63
CA THR A 251 -8.83 -8.86 5.26
C THR A 251 -8.65 -9.10 6.76
N GLU A 252 -7.44 -8.89 7.25
CA GLU A 252 -7.01 -9.20 8.63
C GLU A 252 -7.37 -10.61 9.12
N PHE A 253 -7.42 -11.62 8.23
CA PHE A 253 -7.79 -12.98 8.64
C PHE A 253 -6.89 -13.52 9.76
N TRP A 254 -5.62 -13.09 9.83
CA TRP A 254 -4.67 -13.48 10.88
C TRP A 254 -5.06 -13.03 12.30
N ASN A 255 -6.05 -12.13 12.42
CA ASN A 255 -6.63 -11.74 13.71
C ASN A 255 -7.85 -12.60 14.08
N GLU A 256 -8.29 -13.52 13.21
CA GLU A 256 -9.40 -14.41 13.52
C GLU A 256 -9.01 -15.43 14.60
N ASN A 257 -9.97 -15.77 15.44
CA ASN A 257 -9.80 -16.72 16.53
C ASN A 257 -10.56 -18.04 16.25
N SER A 258 -10.42 -18.58 15.04
CA SER A 258 -11.05 -19.85 14.64
C SER A 258 -10.12 -21.04 14.90
N ALA A 259 -10.70 -22.21 15.18
CA ALA A 259 -9.93 -23.44 15.38
C ALA A 259 -9.21 -23.85 14.09
N GLU A 260 -9.85 -23.64 12.95
CA GLU A 260 -9.32 -23.93 11.62
C GLU A 260 -8.08 -23.09 11.30
N LEU A 261 -8.10 -21.79 11.60
CA LEU A 261 -6.96 -20.92 11.33
C LEU A 261 -5.78 -21.28 12.25
N LYS A 262 -6.07 -21.57 13.52
CA LYS A 262 -5.05 -22.02 14.48
C LYS A 262 -4.44 -23.36 14.11
N ALA A 263 -5.18 -24.24 13.44
CA ALA A 263 -4.70 -25.57 13.09
C ALA A 263 -3.44 -25.53 12.19
N TRP A 264 -3.24 -24.48 11.41
CA TRP A 264 -2.00 -24.27 10.63
C TRP A 264 -1.21 -23.04 11.10
N GLU A 265 -1.52 -22.56 12.31
CA GLU A 265 -0.94 -21.38 12.98
C GLU A 265 -1.12 -20.05 12.23
N GLY A 266 -2.09 -19.95 11.32
CA GLY A 266 -2.29 -18.76 10.48
C GLY A 266 -2.74 -17.50 11.22
N ASN A 267 -2.98 -17.58 12.53
CA ASN A 267 -3.46 -16.51 13.40
C ASN A 267 -2.32 -15.63 13.97
N SER A 268 -1.25 -15.43 13.20
CA SER A 268 -0.12 -14.59 13.60
C SER A 268 0.41 -13.76 12.43
N ARG A 269 1.14 -12.67 12.75
CA ARG A 269 1.65 -11.72 11.75
C ARG A 269 2.72 -12.32 10.82
N THR A 270 3.51 -13.27 11.28
CA THR A 270 4.52 -13.97 10.48
C THR A 270 3.94 -15.22 9.83
N ARG A 271 3.12 -15.98 10.55
CA ARG A 271 2.54 -17.23 10.03
C ARG A 271 1.46 -17.03 8.97
N GLN A 272 0.86 -15.84 8.85
CA GLN A 272 -0.04 -15.52 7.73
C GLN A 272 0.60 -15.80 6.36
N TYR A 273 1.94 -15.73 6.25
CA TYR A 273 2.63 -15.91 4.98
C TYR A 273 2.60 -17.36 4.47
N ARG A 274 2.26 -18.34 5.33
CA ARG A 274 2.00 -19.73 4.91
C ARG A 274 0.88 -19.82 3.87
N LEU A 275 -0.17 -19.01 4.01
CA LEU A 275 -1.25 -18.98 3.03
C LEU A 275 -0.73 -18.55 1.65
N TYR A 276 0.05 -17.48 1.59
CA TYR A 276 0.53 -17.00 0.29
C TYR A 276 1.59 -17.93 -0.28
N ASP A 277 2.46 -18.51 0.54
CA ASP A 277 3.46 -19.50 0.10
C ASP A 277 2.78 -20.76 -0.45
N TYR A 278 1.71 -21.24 0.20
CA TYR A 278 0.82 -22.29 -0.34
C TYR A 278 0.28 -21.91 -1.72
N LEU A 279 -0.32 -20.71 -1.85
CA LEU A 279 -0.87 -20.24 -3.11
C LEU A 279 0.22 -20.14 -4.19
N HIS A 280 1.43 -19.71 -3.84
CA HIS A 280 2.54 -19.55 -4.78
C HIS A 280 3.08 -20.89 -5.28
N ARG A 281 3.22 -21.89 -4.39
CA ARG A 281 3.72 -23.22 -4.76
C ARG A 281 2.71 -24.02 -5.57
N LYS A 282 1.41 -23.84 -5.33
CA LYS A 282 0.35 -24.64 -5.97
C LYS A 282 -0.29 -23.96 -7.19
N HIS A 283 -0.22 -22.63 -7.29
CA HIS A 283 -0.98 -21.84 -8.26
C HIS A 283 -0.12 -20.76 -8.92
N ARG A 284 -0.60 -20.21 -10.03
CA ARG A 284 -0.03 -19.02 -10.67
C ARG A 284 -0.49 -17.79 -9.90
N LEU A 285 0.39 -17.25 -9.07
CA LEU A 285 0.06 -16.20 -8.12
C LEU A 285 0.62 -14.83 -8.55
N THR A 286 -0.26 -13.84 -8.59
CA THR A 286 0.10 -12.43 -8.79
C THR A 286 -0.21 -11.63 -7.54
N HIS A 287 0.77 -10.88 -7.03
CA HIS A 287 0.57 -9.94 -5.92
C HIS A 287 0.60 -8.50 -6.40
N LEU A 288 -0.43 -7.74 -6.00
CA LEU A 288 -0.54 -6.32 -6.28
C LEU A 288 -1.01 -5.57 -5.04
N GLY A 289 -0.43 -4.41 -4.76
CA GLY A 289 -0.98 -3.46 -3.78
C GLY A 289 -0.13 -2.21 -3.70
N PHE A 290 -0.47 -1.26 -2.84
CA PHE A 290 0.41 -0.13 -2.60
C PHE A 290 1.65 -0.55 -1.80
N ARG A 291 2.77 0.18 -1.95
CA ARG A 291 4.02 -0.07 -1.20
C ARG A 291 3.71 -0.41 0.25
N SER A 292 4.16 -1.54 0.79
CA SER A 292 3.90 -1.91 2.19
C SER A 292 4.88 -2.96 2.69
N GLY A 293 5.13 -2.98 4.01
CA GLY A 293 6.00 -4.00 4.59
C GLY A 293 5.47 -5.44 4.41
N ASN A 294 4.15 -5.63 4.30
CA ASN A 294 3.59 -6.95 3.98
C ASN A 294 4.03 -7.44 2.60
N LEU A 295 4.03 -6.53 1.62
CA LEU A 295 4.50 -6.86 0.28
C LEU A 295 6.02 -7.06 0.23
N GLU A 296 6.79 -6.31 1.02
CA GLU A 296 8.23 -6.54 1.19
C GLU A 296 8.50 -7.95 1.73
N ALA A 297 7.78 -8.37 2.77
CA ALA A 297 7.91 -9.72 3.33
C ALA A 297 7.62 -10.81 2.31
N VAL A 298 6.56 -10.64 1.51
CA VAL A 298 6.16 -11.58 0.45
C VAL A 298 7.22 -11.67 -0.65
N ALA A 299 7.83 -10.54 -1.03
CA ALA A 299 8.95 -10.53 -1.96
C ALA A 299 10.17 -11.25 -1.38
N LEU A 300 10.55 -10.92 -0.14
CA LEU A 300 11.71 -11.51 0.52
C LEU A 300 11.62 -13.04 0.67
N ILE A 301 10.43 -13.62 0.83
CA ILE A 301 10.25 -15.08 0.87
C ILE A 301 10.25 -15.76 -0.52
N GLY A 302 10.44 -14.99 -1.61
CA GLY A 302 10.69 -15.49 -2.96
C GLY A 302 9.57 -15.22 -3.98
N HIS A 303 8.53 -14.47 -3.63
CA HIS A 303 7.44 -14.21 -4.56
C HIS A 303 7.73 -12.99 -5.42
N LYS A 304 7.26 -13.01 -6.68
CA LYS A 304 7.23 -11.78 -7.49
C LYS A 304 6.07 -10.91 -7.04
N VAL A 305 6.37 -9.67 -6.70
CA VAL A 305 5.42 -8.68 -6.22
C VAL A 305 5.47 -7.45 -7.11
N ARG A 306 4.29 -6.87 -7.39
CA ARG A 306 4.16 -5.55 -7.97
C ARG A 306 3.56 -4.60 -6.94
N TYR A 307 4.28 -3.56 -6.58
CA TYR A 307 3.76 -2.52 -5.68
C TYR A 307 3.52 -1.22 -6.42
N ILE A 308 2.38 -0.60 -6.13
CA ILE A 308 1.96 0.68 -6.68
C ILE A 308 2.55 1.79 -5.80
N GLU A 309 3.13 2.79 -6.45
CA GLU A 309 3.67 3.96 -5.78
C GLU A 309 3.45 5.22 -6.62
N ASP A 310 2.94 6.27 -5.99
CA ASP A 310 2.82 7.60 -6.59
C ASP A 310 4.21 8.17 -6.88
N SER A 311 4.38 8.78 -8.06
CA SER A 311 5.65 9.40 -8.48
C SER A 311 6.20 10.44 -7.50
N SER A 312 5.32 11.07 -6.73
CA SER A 312 5.64 12.04 -5.68
C SER A 312 5.78 11.40 -4.29
N ALA A 313 5.57 10.10 -4.11
CA ALA A 313 5.59 9.43 -2.81
C ALA A 313 6.93 9.60 -2.09
N PHE A 314 6.88 9.90 -0.80
CA PHE A 314 8.11 10.10 -0.02
C PHE A 314 8.82 8.77 0.24
N GLY A 315 10.16 8.78 0.17
CA GLY A 315 11.00 7.60 0.40
C GLY A 315 10.93 6.52 -0.70
N GLY A 316 10.23 6.77 -1.81
CA GLY A 316 10.07 5.79 -2.89
C GLY A 316 11.37 5.38 -3.57
N SER A 317 12.30 6.32 -3.71
CA SER A 317 13.64 6.07 -4.23
C SER A 317 14.45 5.08 -3.39
N ARG A 318 14.11 4.89 -2.11
CA ARG A 318 14.85 3.94 -1.27
C ARG A 318 14.55 2.50 -1.69
N MET A 319 13.30 2.19 -1.99
CA MET A 319 12.91 0.83 -2.37
C MET A 319 13.34 0.46 -3.79
N THR A 320 13.75 1.43 -4.63
CA THR A 320 14.33 1.11 -5.93
C THR A 320 15.68 0.39 -5.83
N ALA A 321 16.31 0.40 -4.65
CA ALA A 321 17.51 -0.37 -4.39
C ALA A 321 17.27 -1.89 -4.44
N TRP A 322 16.01 -2.36 -4.37
CA TRP A 322 15.64 -3.76 -4.42
C TRP A 322 15.20 -4.23 -5.82
N HIS A 323 15.12 -3.32 -6.80
CA HIS A 323 14.64 -3.64 -8.14
C HIS A 323 15.68 -4.46 -8.91
N ASP A 324 15.20 -5.44 -9.66
CA ASP A 324 16.01 -6.29 -10.53
C ASP A 324 16.61 -5.48 -11.70
N THR A 325 17.90 -5.69 -11.96
CA THR A 325 18.63 -5.17 -13.14
C THR A 325 18.49 -6.06 -14.38
N SER A 326 17.53 -6.99 -14.38
CA SER A 326 17.23 -7.99 -15.43
C SER A 326 18.18 -9.19 -15.49
N ASP A 327 19.03 -9.34 -14.47
CA ASP A 327 19.94 -10.47 -14.26
C ASP A 327 19.66 -11.22 -12.94
N GLY A 328 18.54 -10.90 -12.28
CA GLY A 328 18.17 -11.45 -10.98
C GLY A 328 18.88 -10.78 -9.80
N LYS A 329 19.57 -9.66 -10.03
CA LYS A 329 20.32 -8.92 -9.01
C LYS A 329 19.82 -7.50 -8.90
N THR A 330 20.10 -6.88 -7.76
CA THR A 330 19.95 -5.44 -7.61
C THR A 330 21.17 -4.72 -8.18
N ARG A 331 21.06 -3.40 -8.33
CA ARG A 331 22.19 -2.53 -8.70
C ARG A 331 23.38 -2.62 -7.73
N SER A 332 23.14 -3.01 -6.48
CA SER A 332 24.16 -3.13 -5.45
C SER A 332 24.74 -4.55 -5.34
N GLY A 333 24.30 -5.49 -6.18
CA GLY A 333 24.91 -6.81 -6.34
C GLY A 333 24.25 -7.95 -5.55
N GLY A 334 23.39 -7.64 -4.57
CA GLY A 334 22.55 -8.62 -3.90
C GLY A 334 21.50 -9.22 -4.86
N MET A 335 20.97 -10.38 -4.51
CA MET A 335 19.85 -10.99 -5.23
C MET A 335 18.62 -10.09 -5.14
N ALA A 336 17.96 -9.84 -6.28
CA ALA A 336 16.72 -9.07 -6.28
C ALA A 336 15.61 -9.87 -5.56
N PRO A 337 14.93 -9.30 -4.54
CA PRO A 337 13.84 -9.99 -3.85
C PRO A 337 12.56 -10.11 -4.70
N GLY A 338 12.48 -9.46 -5.86
CA GLY A 338 11.27 -9.46 -6.70
C GLY A 338 10.20 -8.46 -6.25
N TYR A 339 10.61 -7.38 -5.57
CA TYR A 339 9.75 -6.30 -5.12
C TYR A 339 9.75 -5.14 -6.12
N GLU A 340 8.93 -5.24 -7.16
CA GLU A 340 9.01 -4.35 -8.32
C GLU A 340 7.95 -3.25 -8.29
N ARG A 341 8.33 -2.05 -8.74
CA ARG A 341 7.47 -0.86 -8.68
C ARG A 341 6.66 -0.65 -9.94
N ILE A 342 5.37 -0.41 -9.75
CA ILE A 342 4.49 0.24 -10.72
C ILE A 342 4.35 1.71 -10.29
N GLN A 343 4.93 2.61 -11.08
CA GLN A 343 4.84 4.04 -10.80
C GLN A 343 3.58 4.64 -11.43
N ILE A 344 2.77 5.32 -10.63
CA ILE A 344 1.59 6.05 -11.08
C ILE A 344 1.80 7.56 -10.95
N ASN A 345 1.08 8.34 -11.75
CA ASN A 345 1.21 9.79 -11.73
C ASN A 345 0.54 10.41 -10.52
N GLU A 346 -0.60 9.86 -10.09
CA GLU A 346 -1.35 10.39 -8.95
C GLU A 346 -1.96 9.27 -8.09
N THR A 347 -1.87 9.42 -6.77
CA THR A 347 -2.46 8.49 -5.81
C THR A 347 -3.99 8.33 -5.97
N SER A 348 -4.45 7.09 -5.86
CA SER A 348 -5.85 6.73 -6.11
C SER A 348 -6.84 7.16 -5.02
N THR A 349 -6.35 7.71 -3.90
CA THR A 349 -7.18 8.18 -2.79
C THR A 349 -7.17 9.70 -2.67
N GLY A 350 -8.33 10.31 -2.40
CA GLY A 350 -8.41 11.75 -2.15
C GLY A 350 -7.58 12.20 -0.92
N SER A 351 -7.38 11.30 0.06
CA SER A 351 -6.49 11.59 1.19
C SER A 351 -5.02 11.59 0.82
N GLY A 352 -4.58 10.69 -0.04
CA GLY A 352 -3.23 10.72 -0.59
C GLY A 352 -3.00 12.00 -1.40
N ARG A 353 -3.96 12.40 -2.25
CA ARG A 353 -3.83 13.61 -3.09
C ARG A 353 -3.70 14.86 -2.24
N HIS A 354 -4.55 14.99 -1.23
CA HIS A 354 -4.42 16.05 -0.24
C HIS A 354 -3.04 16.02 0.45
N SER A 355 -2.59 14.81 0.79
CA SER A 355 -1.29 14.58 1.41
C SER A 355 -0.13 14.97 0.49
N ASN A 356 -0.32 15.11 -0.82
CA ASN A 356 0.71 15.57 -1.73
C ASN A 356 0.64 17.09 -1.91
N GLU A 357 -0.56 17.62 -2.17
CA GLU A 357 -0.83 19.04 -2.40
C GLU A 357 -0.36 19.91 -1.23
N TYR A 358 -0.67 19.52 0.01
CA TYR A 358 -0.26 20.29 1.18
C TYR A 358 1.28 20.31 1.37
N ARG A 359 2.01 19.28 0.89
CA ARG A 359 3.48 19.23 0.96
C ARG A 359 4.09 20.23 0.01
N GLU A 360 3.53 20.32 -1.19
CA GLU A 360 3.99 21.24 -2.22
C GLU A 360 3.80 22.69 -1.78
N LEU A 361 2.64 22.99 -1.18
CA LEU A 361 2.30 24.33 -0.73
C LEU A 361 3.11 24.81 0.47
N HIS A 362 3.44 23.92 1.41
CA HIS A 362 4.00 24.34 2.69
C HIS A 362 5.43 23.81 2.95
N GLY A 363 5.97 22.98 2.05
CA GLY A 363 7.31 22.41 2.15
C GLY A 363 7.37 21.08 2.89
N LYS A 364 8.52 20.39 2.79
CA LYS A 364 8.72 19.02 3.33
C LYS A 364 8.51 18.94 4.86
N GLU A 365 8.72 20.02 5.60
CA GLU A 365 8.55 20.06 7.05
C GLU A 365 7.16 20.54 7.50
N ALA A 366 6.32 21.07 6.61
CA ALA A 366 5.03 21.63 7.02
C ALA A 366 4.04 20.62 7.58
N TRP A 367 4.21 19.34 7.28
CA TRP A 367 3.52 18.23 7.92
C TRP A 367 3.66 18.24 9.45
N LEU A 368 4.69 18.89 9.99
CA LEU A 368 4.89 19.09 11.42
C LEU A 368 3.81 19.99 12.07
N ARG A 369 3.16 20.86 11.28
CA ARG A 369 2.29 21.94 11.75
C ARG A 369 0.79 21.73 11.48
N PHE A 370 0.41 20.70 10.74
CA PHE A 370 -0.98 20.42 10.36
C PHE A 370 -1.84 20.14 11.63
N SER A 371 -2.95 20.86 11.82
CA SER A 371 -3.81 20.81 13.02
C SER A 371 -5.28 20.54 12.71
N ALA A 372 -6.00 19.81 13.58
CA ALA A 372 -7.38 19.34 13.39
C ALA A 372 -8.37 20.26 12.63
N ALA A 373 -8.19 21.57 12.84
CA ALA A 373 -8.98 22.66 12.29
C ALA A 373 -8.78 22.93 10.80
N ASP A 374 -7.67 22.46 10.19
CA ASP A 374 -7.34 22.76 8.79
C ASP A 374 -8.26 22.03 7.79
N GLY A 375 -9.00 21.01 8.27
CA GLY A 375 -9.92 20.22 7.45
C GLY A 375 -9.20 19.50 6.31
N LYS A 376 -9.95 18.78 5.47
CA LYS A 376 -9.48 18.47 4.12
C LYS A 376 -10.04 19.58 3.23
N PRO A 377 -9.21 20.24 2.40
CA PRO A 377 -9.73 21.10 1.37
C PRO A 377 -10.62 20.24 0.50
N LEU A 378 -11.79 20.80 0.24
CA LEU A 378 -12.86 20.18 -0.51
C LEU A 378 -12.34 19.66 -1.87
N THR A 379 -11.34 20.35 -2.43
CA THR A 379 -10.57 20.02 -3.65
C THR A 379 -10.04 18.61 -3.73
N SER A 380 -9.55 18.05 -2.62
CA SER A 380 -8.97 16.71 -2.63
C SER A 380 -10.02 15.60 -2.71
N TYR A 381 -11.31 15.92 -2.57
CA TYR A 381 -12.43 15.02 -2.87
C TYR A 381 -12.95 15.15 -4.31
N PHE A 382 -12.47 16.13 -5.10
CA PHE A 382 -13.02 16.47 -6.43
C PHE A 382 -12.42 15.71 -7.60
N LYS A 383 -11.26 15.06 -7.40
CA LYS A 383 -10.62 14.31 -8.47
C LYS A 383 -11.20 12.88 -8.54
N GLU A 384 -11.13 12.25 -9.72
CA GLU A 384 -11.67 10.91 -9.98
C GLU A 384 -11.34 9.97 -8.81
N SER A 385 -12.35 9.31 -8.22
CA SER A 385 -12.08 8.28 -7.23
C SER A 385 -11.42 7.10 -7.95
N GLY A 386 -10.27 6.61 -7.50
CA GLY A 386 -9.55 5.52 -8.18
C GLY A 386 -8.36 6.00 -9.00
N PHE A 387 -7.93 5.17 -9.94
CA PHE A 387 -6.81 5.45 -10.84
C PHE A 387 -7.28 6.21 -12.07
N ALA A 388 -6.45 7.15 -12.54
CA ALA A 388 -6.59 7.71 -13.88
C ALA A 388 -6.38 6.60 -14.93
N LEU A 389 -6.95 6.77 -16.12
CA LEU A 389 -6.90 5.75 -17.18
C LEU A 389 -5.48 5.28 -17.49
N ARG A 390 -4.55 6.22 -17.66
CA ARG A 390 -3.15 5.91 -17.97
C ARG A 390 -2.49 5.09 -16.85
N ASP A 391 -2.74 5.46 -15.60
CA ASP A 391 -2.18 4.76 -14.44
C ASP A 391 -2.79 3.36 -14.29
N LEU A 392 -4.09 3.22 -14.52
CA LEU A 392 -4.76 1.93 -14.55
C LEU A 392 -4.20 1.04 -15.66
N GLN A 393 -4.00 1.57 -16.87
CA GLN A 393 -3.40 0.83 -17.98
C GLN A 393 -1.99 0.34 -17.60
N THR A 394 -1.15 1.23 -17.07
CA THR A 394 0.19 0.83 -16.58
C THR A 394 0.11 -0.30 -15.55
N ILE A 395 -0.86 -0.22 -14.61
CA ILE A 395 -1.08 -1.28 -13.63
C ILE A 395 -1.46 -2.60 -14.31
N LEU A 396 -2.37 -2.55 -15.28
CA LEU A 396 -2.86 -3.74 -15.98
C LEU A 396 -1.77 -4.36 -16.85
N ASP A 397 -0.98 -3.56 -17.57
CA ASP A 397 0.14 -4.03 -18.39
C ASP A 397 1.18 -4.76 -17.53
N GLU A 398 1.47 -4.23 -16.34
CA GLU A 398 2.40 -4.85 -15.39
C GLU A 398 1.85 -6.14 -14.77
N ILE A 399 0.54 -6.24 -14.59
CA ILE A 399 -0.13 -7.50 -14.19
C ILE A 399 -0.18 -8.48 -15.37
N ALA A 400 -0.27 -7.98 -16.61
CA ALA A 400 -0.37 -8.72 -17.85
C ALA A 400 0.96 -9.30 -18.35
N ASN A 401 2.11 -8.77 -17.92
CA ASN A 401 3.44 -9.21 -18.38
C ASN A 401 3.83 -10.67 -17.99
N GLY A 402 2.83 -11.56 -17.84
CA GLY A 402 2.90 -13.02 -17.87
C GLY A 402 1.62 -13.72 -18.37
N ASP A 403 0.54 -13.02 -18.73
CA ASP A 403 -0.73 -13.56 -19.24
C ASP A 403 -1.35 -12.60 -20.28
N ASP A 404 -1.90 -13.13 -21.37
CA ASP A 404 -2.49 -12.36 -22.49
C ASP A 404 -3.74 -11.57 -22.05
N LEU A 405 -3.54 -10.34 -21.55
CA LEU A 405 -4.60 -9.37 -21.19
C LEU A 405 -4.90 -8.38 -22.33
N ASP A 406 -4.18 -8.45 -23.44
CA ASP A 406 -4.18 -7.44 -24.51
C ASP A 406 -5.34 -7.60 -25.50
N ASP A 407 -6.47 -8.18 -25.05
CA ASP A 407 -7.68 -8.37 -25.84
C ASP A 407 -8.37 -7.02 -26.08
N PRO A 408 -8.35 -6.49 -27.33
CA PRO A 408 -8.92 -5.18 -27.64
C PRO A 408 -10.43 -5.11 -27.36
N ILE A 409 -11.14 -6.25 -27.40
CA ILE A 409 -12.58 -6.33 -27.15
C ILE A 409 -12.85 -6.08 -25.66
N LYS A 410 -12.06 -6.67 -24.76
CA LYS A 410 -12.21 -6.47 -23.31
C LYS A 410 -11.86 -5.05 -22.89
N ARG A 411 -10.86 -4.45 -23.56
CA ARG A 411 -10.53 -3.04 -23.38
C ARG A 411 -11.68 -2.13 -23.82
N ASN A 412 -12.33 -2.43 -24.94
CA ASN A 412 -13.52 -1.72 -25.41
C ASN A 412 -14.70 -1.84 -24.43
N GLU A 413 -14.96 -3.03 -23.90
CA GLU A 413 -16.02 -3.27 -22.91
C GLU A 413 -15.79 -2.53 -21.59
N PHE A 414 -14.53 -2.45 -21.12
CA PHE A 414 -14.16 -1.66 -19.94
C PHE A 414 -14.53 -0.19 -20.12
N GLU A 415 -14.17 0.35 -21.27
CA GLU A 415 -14.30 1.77 -21.56
C GLU A 415 -15.76 2.15 -21.68
N LEU A 416 -16.57 1.28 -22.30
CA LEU A 416 -18.01 1.41 -22.28
C LEU A 416 -18.55 1.37 -20.84
N PHE A 417 -18.12 0.40 -20.02
CA PHE A 417 -18.58 0.29 -18.63
C PHE A 417 -18.18 1.51 -17.79
N ARG A 418 -16.96 2.02 -17.97
CA ARG A 418 -16.47 3.24 -17.32
C ARG A 418 -17.31 4.44 -17.76
N LEU A 419 -17.52 4.61 -19.06
CA LEU A 419 -18.36 5.68 -19.60
C LEU A 419 -19.79 5.60 -19.05
N GLU A 420 -20.38 4.40 -18.94
CA GLU A 420 -21.68 4.18 -18.30
C GLU A 420 -21.66 4.54 -16.80
N HIS A 421 -20.59 4.19 -16.07
CA HIS A 421 -20.44 4.52 -14.67
C HIS A 421 -20.30 6.04 -14.45
N LEU A 422 -19.49 6.70 -15.29
CA LEU A 422 -19.33 8.14 -15.32
C LEU A 422 -20.67 8.81 -15.65
N ALA A 423 -21.41 8.31 -16.66
CA ALA A 423 -22.75 8.77 -16.99
C ALA A 423 -23.72 8.64 -15.80
N LYS A 424 -23.75 7.48 -15.12
CA LYS A 424 -24.59 7.28 -13.92
C LYS A 424 -24.23 8.23 -12.78
N ARG A 425 -22.93 8.49 -12.55
CA ARG A 425 -22.48 9.48 -11.55
C ARG A 425 -22.93 10.89 -11.94
N LEU A 426 -22.77 11.25 -13.20
CA LEU A 426 -23.18 12.53 -13.75
C LEU A 426 -24.70 12.74 -13.61
N THR A 427 -25.51 11.74 -13.94
CA THR A 427 -26.97 11.77 -13.73
C THR A 427 -27.31 11.92 -12.25
N THR A 428 -26.64 11.20 -11.36
CA THR A 428 -26.86 11.29 -9.91
C THR A 428 -26.56 12.70 -9.39
N LEU A 429 -25.47 13.31 -9.88
CA LEU A 429 -25.10 14.67 -9.51
C LEU A 429 -26.09 15.70 -10.05
N ARG A 430 -26.50 15.55 -11.31
CA ARG A 430 -27.53 16.38 -11.93
C ARG A 430 -28.84 16.36 -11.13
N ASN A 431 -29.28 15.17 -10.71
CA ASN A 431 -30.50 15.02 -9.92
C ASN A 431 -30.36 15.67 -8.54
N ARG A 432 -29.23 15.47 -7.85
CA ARG A 432 -28.98 16.13 -6.55
C ARG A 432 -28.94 17.65 -6.66
N ALA A 433 -28.33 18.20 -7.71
CA ALA A 433 -28.32 19.64 -7.95
C ALA A 433 -29.72 20.20 -8.23
N ALA A 434 -30.61 19.40 -8.83
CA ALA A 434 -31.99 19.78 -9.10
C ALA A 434 -32.91 19.68 -7.87
N GLU A 435 -32.60 18.81 -6.91
CA GLU A 435 -33.41 18.55 -5.72
C GLU A 435 -33.19 19.55 -4.56
N GLU A 436 -32.09 20.32 -4.57
CA GLU A 436 -31.77 21.32 -3.54
C GLU A 436 -31.82 22.76 -4.13
N PRO A 437 -33.00 23.36 -4.35
CA PRO A 437 -33.08 24.77 -4.73
C PRO A 437 -32.60 25.66 -3.57
N ILE A 438 -31.86 26.71 -3.92
CA ILE A 438 -31.35 27.70 -2.97
C ILE A 438 -32.52 28.27 -2.19
N ASN A 439 -32.50 28.13 -0.87
CA ASN A 439 -33.46 28.82 -0.03
C ASN A 439 -33.07 30.31 0.02
N PRO A 440 -33.88 31.24 -0.51
CA PRO A 440 -33.57 32.66 -0.51
C PRO A 440 -33.48 33.27 0.91
N GLU A 441 -33.90 32.53 1.94
CA GLU A 441 -33.88 32.97 3.34
C GLU A 441 -32.59 32.58 4.11
N TYR A 442 -31.57 32.05 3.43
CA TYR A 442 -30.31 31.69 4.10
C TYR A 442 -29.56 32.90 4.68
N ASN A 443 -29.03 32.74 5.89
CA ASN A 443 -28.16 33.72 6.52
C ASN A 443 -26.74 33.67 5.92
N ALA A 444 -25.87 34.63 6.26
CA ALA A 444 -24.53 34.75 5.68
C ALA A 444 -23.63 33.52 5.90
N GLU A 445 -23.81 32.81 7.02
CA GLU A 445 -23.03 31.60 7.34
C GLU A 445 -23.51 30.40 6.51
N GLN A 446 -24.82 30.29 6.32
CA GLN A 446 -25.46 29.33 5.42
C GLN A 446 -25.11 29.61 3.95
N LEU A 447 -25.09 30.88 3.53
CA LEU A 447 -24.66 31.28 2.18
C LEU A 447 -23.19 30.94 1.91
N ASN A 448 -22.30 31.11 2.88
CA ASN A 448 -20.88 30.73 2.74
C ASN A 448 -20.73 29.21 2.61
N TRP A 449 -21.52 28.44 3.37
CA TRP A 449 -21.56 26.99 3.27
C TRP A 449 -22.11 26.52 1.91
N ASP A 450 -23.15 27.19 1.42
CA ASP A 450 -23.76 26.91 0.12
C ASP A 450 -22.85 27.33 -1.04
N GLN A 451 -22.11 28.44 -0.90
CA GLN A 451 -21.09 28.87 -1.86
C GLN A 451 -19.95 27.84 -1.94
N GLN A 452 -19.42 27.38 -0.80
CA GLN A 452 -18.44 26.28 -0.76
C GLN A 452 -18.99 25.00 -1.38
N ARG A 453 -20.30 24.75 -1.25
CA ARG A 453 -21.01 23.61 -1.85
C ARG A 453 -21.31 23.80 -3.35
N ARG A 454 -21.37 25.03 -3.87
CA ARG A 454 -21.39 25.31 -5.31
C ARG A 454 -20.01 25.16 -5.91
N ASP A 455 -19.00 25.75 -5.28
CA ASP A 455 -17.60 25.57 -5.66
C ASP A 455 -17.22 24.07 -5.61
N TYR A 456 -17.85 23.30 -4.70
CA TYR A 456 -17.81 21.82 -4.66
C TYR A 456 -18.33 21.17 -5.93
N VAL A 457 -19.54 21.54 -6.37
CA VAL A 457 -20.16 20.94 -7.57
C VAL A 457 -19.37 21.36 -8.82
N ILE A 458 -18.94 22.61 -8.91
CA ILE A 458 -18.16 23.15 -10.04
C ILE A 458 -16.81 22.46 -10.15
N GLY A 459 -16.00 22.45 -9.09
CA GLY A 459 -14.67 21.85 -9.13
C GLY A 459 -14.69 20.35 -9.40
N TYR A 460 -15.73 19.65 -8.91
CA TYR A 460 -15.96 18.25 -9.24
C TYR A 460 -16.27 18.07 -10.74
N LEU A 461 -17.11 18.93 -11.29
CA LEU A 461 -17.51 18.84 -12.70
C LEU A 461 -16.42 19.26 -13.65
N ASP A 462 -15.59 20.25 -13.32
CA ASP A 462 -14.44 20.64 -14.15
C ASP A 462 -13.41 19.51 -14.25
N ASN A 463 -13.10 18.83 -13.14
CA ASN A 463 -12.22 17.65 -13.16
C ASN A 463 -12.85 16.50 -13.95
N PHE A 464 -14.13 16.22 -13.70
CA PHE A 464 -14.86 15.17 -14.41
C PHE A 464 -14.97 15.46 -15.92
N ILE A 465 -15.20 16.71 -16.31
CA ILE A 465 -15.19 17.18 -17.70
C ILE A 465 -13.79 17.05 -18.27
N GLY A 466 -12.73 17.36 -17.52
CA GLY A 466 -11.35 17.14 -17.92
C GLY A 466 -11.05 15.68 -18.24
N ASP A 467 -11.36 14.77 -17.32
CA ASP A 467 -11.17 13.33 -17.49
C ASP A 467 -11.98 12.78 -18.67
N LEU A 468 -13.24 13.22 -18.81
CA LEU A 468 -14.10 12.77 -19.89
C LEU A 468 -13.70 13.37 -21.25
N THR A 469 -13.25 14.64 -21.28
CA THR A 469 -12.73 15.29 -22.50
C THR A 469 -11.44 14.60 -22.94
N TYR A 470 -10.54 14.28 -22.02
CA TYR A 470 -9.34 13.50 -22.33
C TYR A 470 -9.71 12.13 -22.91
N THR A 471 -10.65 11.42 -22.26
CA THR A 471 -11.14 10.12 -22.69
C THR A 471 -11.74 10.19 -24.11
N VAL A 472 -12.64 11.16 -24.35
CA VAL A 472 -13.25 11.40 -25.67
C VAL A 472 -12.20 11.76 -26.73
N THR A 473 -11.26 12.66 -26.40
CA THR A 473 -10.20 13.10 -27.32
C THR A 473 -9.28 11.94 -27.70
N TYR A 474 -8.90 11.12 -26.73
CA TYR A 474 -8.14 9.89 -26.95
C TYR A 474 -8.87 8.96 -27.92
N TYR A 475 -10.17 8.70 -27.71
CA TYR A 475 -10.97 7.87 -28.61
C TYR A 475 -11.18 8.47 -30.00
N GLN A 476 -11.26 9.80 -30.11
CA GLN A 476 -11.37 10.46 -31.40
C GLN A 476 -10.11 10.29 -32.26
N GLN A 477 -8.94 10.15 -31.61
CA GLN A 477 -7.63 9.96 -32.26
C GLN A 477 -7.34 8.52 -32.67
N LEU A 478 -8.10 7.52 -32.19
CA LEU A 478 -7.92 6.13 -32.61
C LEU A 478 -8.36 5.93 -34.08
N PRO A 479 -7.64 5.08 -34.85
CA PRO A 479 -8.05 4.72 -36.21
C PRO A 479 -9.46 4.11 -36.23
N ALA A 480 -10.27 4.49 -37.22
CA ALA A 480 -11.67 4.09 -37.36
C ALA A 480 -11.86 2.68 -37.97
N ASP A 481 -10.84 1.85 -37.96
CA ASP A 481 -10.76 0.59 -38.71
C ASP A 481 -11.54 -0.57 -38.09
N ASP A 482 -12.14 -0.39 -36.91
CA ASP A 482 -12.83 -1.44 -36.17
C ASP A 482 -14.27 -1.02 -35.79
N SER A 483 -15.26 -1.85 -36.12
CA SER A 483 -16.69 -1.50 -35.97
C SER A 483 -17.10 -1.27 -34.51
N GLN A 484 -16.42 -1.92 -33.55
CA GLN A 484 -16.63 -1.68 -32.11
C GLN A 484 -16.08 -0.31 -31.64
N ARG A 485 -15.02 0.18 -32.28
CA ARG A 485 -14.48 1.53 -31.99
C ARG A 485 -15.43 2.62 -32.49
N GLY A 486 -16.21 2.35 -33.53
CA GLY A 486 -17.29 3.22 -34.00
C GLY A 486 -18.34 3.48 -32.92
N SER A 487 -18.85 2.43 -32.27
CA SER A 487 -19.85 2.57 -31.20
C SER A 487 -19.31 3.27 -29.95
N ILE A 488 -18.04 3.04 -29.58
CA ILE A 488 -17.42 3.73 -28.44
C ILE A 488 -17.23 5.21 -28.76
N LYS A 489 -16.77 5.53 -29.97
CA LYS A 489 -16.60 6.93 -30.41
C LYS A 489 -17.94 7.66 -30.45
N GLU A 490 -19.00 6.99 -30.90
CA GLU A 490 -20.35 7.56 -30.91
C GLU A 490 -20.90 7.77 -29.49
N TYR A 491 -20.75 6.79 -28.61
CA TYR A 491 -21.16 6.89 -27.21
C TYR A 491 -20.36 7.97 -26.45
N ALA A 492 -19.05 8.03 -26.66
CA ALA A 492 -18.17 9.06 -26.11
C ALA A 492 -18.61 10.47 -26.58
N ASN A 493 -18.97 10.62 -27.86
CA ASN A 493 -19.50 11.87 -28.38
C ASN A 493 -20.86 12.24 -27.75
N GLN A 494 -21.77 11.28 -27.57
CA GLN A 494 -23.06 11.52 -26.88
C GLN A 494 -22.85 11.97 -25.43
N LEU A 495 -21.91 11.35 -24.73
CA LEU A 495 -21.51 11.73 -23.37
C LEU A 495 -20.88 13.12 -23.32
N PHE A 496 -20.02 13.45 -24.30
CA PHE A 496 -19.43 14.78 -24.43
C PHE A 496 -20.50 15.86 -24.60
N TRP A 497 -21.52 15.63 -25.45
CA TRP A 497 -22.61 16.59 -25.63
C TRP A 497 -23.51 16.69 -24.40
N SER A 498 -23.84 15.56 -23.76
CA SER A 498 -24.58 15.54 -22.49
C SER A 498 -23.85 16.32 -21.39
N LEU A 499 -22.52 16.24 -21.36
CA LEU A 499 -21.68 17.04 -20.49
C LEU A 499 -21.75 18.53 -20.80
N LYS A 500 -21.68 18.91 -22.08
CA LYS A 500 -21.79 20.31 -22.50
C LYS A 500 -23.15 20.91 -22.14
N GLU A 501 -24.22 20.13 -22.22
CA GLU A 501 -25.54 20.55 -21.73
C GLU A 501 -25.56 20.79 -20.23
N ILE A 502 -24.95 19.90 -19.45
CA ILE A 502 -24.87 20.04 -17.98
C ILE A 502 -23.99 21.24 -17.60
N GLU A 503 -22.83 21.41 -18.25
CA GLU A 503 -21.96 22.57 -18.09
C GLU A 503 -22.73 23.87 -18.37
N GLY A 504 -23.54 23.90 -19.44
CA GLY A 504 -24.40 25.02 -19.78
C GLY A 504 -25.49 25.30 -18.73
N ALA A 505 -26.19 24.25 -18.27
CA ALA A 505 -27.23 24.36 -17.25
C ALA A 505 -26.67 24.85 -15.90
N LEU A 506 -25.46 24.42 -15.54
CA LEU A 506 -24.81 24.88 -14.32
C LEU A 506 -24.31 26.30 -14.43
N LYS A 507 -23.71 26.71 -15.56
CA LYS A 507 -23.36 28.11 -15.78
C LYS A 507 -24.59 29.02 -15.69
N GLN A 508 -25.76 28.55 -16.15
CA GLN A 508 -27.03 29.27 -15.98
C GLN A 508 -27.57 29.25 -14.54
N TYR A 509 -27.31 28.21 -13.76
CA TYR A 509 -27.71 28.12 -12.36
C TYR A 509 -26.81 28.96 -11.43
N LEU A 510 -25.57 29.20 -11.84
CA LEU A 510 -24.56 29.94 -11.08
C LEU A 510 -24.56 31.45 -11.34
N HIS A 511 -25.10 31.88 -12.48
CA HIS A 511 -25.40 33.27 -12.82
C HIS A 511 -26.81 33.65 -12.36
#